data_AF-A0A1S9CYP3-F1
#
_entry.id   AF-A0A1S9CYP3-F1
#
_cell.length_a   1.000
_cell.length_b   1.000
_cell.length_c   1.000
_cell.angle_alpha   90.00
_cell.angle_beta   90.00
_cell.angle_gamma   90.00
#
_symmetry.space_group_name_H-M   'P 1'
#
loop_
_entity.id
_entity.type
_entity.pdbx_description
1 polymer ?
#
loop_
_entity_poly.entity_id
_entity_poly.type
_entity_poly.pdbx_seq_one_letter_code
_entity_poly.pdbx_strand_id
1 'polypeptide(L)'
;MKQRKATALHSGNAEFIDSLYEQFMRSPASIDAHWRSVFEDLTPGAEQAAPGGDGSALAPERTEPLPDADLEARIQKQIAVLQLINAYRFRGHRQADLDPLRQIERPIVAELDPAFHGLSERDFGVSYSTGSLFGAEYAALGEILRRVRTTYCRTIGAEYMHINATNQKRWLQQRLELDCATPGFDPPRKLRILERLVAATTLEEYLHRKYVGQKRFSLEGGESAIPLLDELVQSSGEGGIKEVVIGMAHRGRINVLVNIVGKHPAELFEEFEGKGGNAAGSGDVKYHLGYSSDIATPGGLVHLTLAFNPSHLEIINPVVQGSVRARQDRRRDRNRDTVLPILMHGDAAFAGQGVVMETLNLSQTRGYATGGTIHMIINNQIGFTTSDPLDARSTLYCTDVAKMVQAPILHVNGDDPEAVVMIARLALDYRMEFNKDIVIDLVCYRRHGHSEADEPLATQPIMYQKIRQHPSVVSSYSKKLQQEGLIQENEAESLARSYIDSLEGDQIALRGRSYTTSGTSSGSVLPHTTVPVGMRLVKPRSRWNAFRRLANASQASPRISSCTAV
;
A
#
# COMPACT_ATOMS: atom_id res chain seq x y z
N MET A 1 -51.85 34.73 -19.08
CA MET A 1 -51.56 34.11 -20.41
C MET A 1 -50.57 35.01 -21.15
N LYS A 2 -49.32 34.56 -21.32
CA LYS A 2 -48.32 35.16 -22.21
C LYS A 2 -47.87 34.04 -23.15
N GLN A 3 -48.16 34.17 -24.45
CA GLN A 3 -47.66 33.27 -25.50
C GLN A 3 -46.13 33.31 -25.50
N ARG A 4 -45.49 32.15 -25.29
CA ARG A 4 -44.08 31.96 -25.63
C ARG A 4 -43.97 31.90 -27.15
N LYS A 5 -43.21 32.81 -27.76
CA LYS A 5 -42.77 32.67 -29.16
C LYS A 5 -41.94 31.39 -29.26
N ALA A 6 -42.39 30.43 -30.05
CA ALA A 6 -41.61 29.24 -30.37
C ALA A 6 -40.45 29.66 -31.29
N THR A 7 -39.22 29.43 -30.86
CA THR A 7 -38.03 29.64 -31.67
C THR A 7 -37.91 28.49 -32.67
N ALA A 8 -37.74 28.78 -33.96
CA ALA A 8 -37.69 27.76 -35.04
C ALA A 8 -36.51 26.77 -34.91
N LEU A 9 -35.50 27.12 -34.10
CA LEU A 9 -34.32 26.31 -33.78
C LEU A 9 -34.61 25.40 -32.57
N HIS A 10 -35.49 24.41 -32.75
CA HIS A 10 -35.74 23.35 -31.76
C HIS A 10 -35.30 22.00 -32.34
N SER A 11 -34.82 21.09 -31.48
CA SER A 11 -34.26 19.79 -31.88
C SER A 11 -35.22 18.89 -32.68
N GLY A 12 -36.53 19.15 -32.59
CA GLY A 12 -37.55 18.44 -33.38
C GLY A 12 -37.60 18.81 -34.86
N ASN A 13 -36.91 19.86 -35.30
CA ASN A 13 -36.86 20.31 -36.70
C ASN A 13 -35.46 20.13 -37.34
N ALA A 14 -34.57 19.36 -36.72
CA ALA A 14 -33.17 19.23 -37.15
C ALA A 14 -33.03 18.73 -38.59
N GLU A 15 -33.72 17.64 -38.96
CA GLU A 15 -33.68 17.12 -40.35
C GLU A 15 -34.23 18.11 -41.38
N PHE A 16 -35.23 18.91 -41.01
CA PHE A 16 -35.77 19.96 -41.88
C PHE A 16 -34.77 21.10 -42.08
N ILE A 17 -34.08 21.52 -41.02
CA ILE A 17 -33.06 22.57 -41.09
C ILE A 17 -31.83 22.09 -41.87
N ASP A 18 -31.40 20.84 -41.66
CA ASP A 18 -30.26 20.24 -42.37
C ASP A 18 -30.54 20.12 -43.88
N SER A 19 -31.73 19.64 -44.26
CA SER A 19 -32.12 19.59 -45.68
C SER A 19 -32.27 20.97 -46.31
N LEU A 20 -32.73 21.99 -45.56
CA LEU A 20 -32.76 23.37 -46.04
C LEU A 20 -31.35 23.96 -46.22
N TYR A 21 -30.42 23.61 -45.34
CA TYR A 21 -29.03 24.04 -45.42
C TYR A 21 -28.29 23.37 -46.58
N GLU A 22 -28.54 22.09 -46.86
CA GLU A 22 -28.04 21.42 -48.06
C GLU A 22 -28.53 22.08 -49.36
N GLN A 23 -29.79 22.51 -49.40
CA GLN A 23 -30.33 23.26 -50.53
C GLN A 23 -29.68 24.64 -50.67
N PHE A 24 -29.48 25.35 -49.56
CA PHE A 24 -28.73 26.61 -49.54
C PHE A 24 -27.32 26.47 -50.11
N MET A 25 -26.58 25.42 -49.69
CA MET A 25 -25.22 25.15 -50.18
C MET A 25 -25.16 24.84 -51.68
N ARG A 26 -26.23 24.26 -52.26
CA ARG A 26 -26.32 23.99 -53.71
C ARG A 26 -26.73 25.21 -54.51
N SER A 27 -27.68 26.00 -54.00
CA SER A 27 -28.14 27.25 -54.62
C SER A 27 -28.80 28.15 -53.58
N PRO A 28 -28.15 29.24 -53.13
CA PRO A 28 -28.71 30.13 -52.12
C PRO A 28 -30.07 30.72 -52.52
N ALA A 29 -30.30 30.96 -53.82
CA ALA A 29 -31.55 31.50 -54.34
C ALA A 29 -32.74 30.52 -54.26
N SER A 30 -32.48 29.23 -54.02
CA SER A 30 -33.51 28.17 -53.99
C SER A 30 -34.33 28.12 -52.69
N ILE A 31 -33.86 28.78 -51.64
CA ILE A 31 -34.55 28.85 -50.35
C ILE A 31 -35.13 30.23 -50.08
N ASP A 32 -36.07 30.32 -49.13
CA ASP A 32 -36.70 31.57 -48.73
C ASP A 32 -35.69 32.61 -48.20
N ALA A 33 -35.95 33.89 -48.45
CA ALA A 33 -35.05 34.99 -48.12
C ALA A 33 -34.75 35.08 -46.61
N HIS A 34 -35.69 34.68 -45.74
CA HIS A 34 -35.47 34.66 -44.30
C HIS A 34 -34.40 33.64 -43.90
N TRP A 35 -34.48 32.41 -44.45
CA TRP A 35 -33.52 31.34 -44.15
C TRP A 35 -32.16 31.58 -44.80
N ARG A 36 -32.14 32.22 -45.97
CA ARG A 36 -30.90 32.62 -46.66
C ARG A 36 -30.06 33.55 -45.79
N SER A 37 -30.66 34.60 -45.23
CA SER A 37 -29.97 35.52 -44.32
C SER A 37 -29.45 34.81 -43.06
N VAL A 38 -30.20 33.86 -42.51
CA VAL A 38 -29.77 33.09 -41.33
C VAL A 38 -28.56 32.21 -41.64
N PHE A 39 -28.49 31.59 -42.82
CA PHE A 39 -27.35 30.76 -43.21
C PHE A 39 -26.14 31.57 -43.70
N GLU A 40 -26.36 32.72 -44.34
CA GLU A 40 -25.31 33.67 -44.70
C GLU A 40 -24.60 34.22 -43.45
N ASP A 41 -25.36 34.56 -42.39
CA ASP A 41 -24.80 35.01 -41.10
C ASP A 41 -24.01 33.91 -40.36
N LEU A 42 -24.29 32.63 -40.65
CA LEU A 42 -23.61 31.46 -40.05
C LEU A 42 -22.36 31.02 -40.81
N THR A 43 -22.10 31.57 -42.01
CA THR A 43 -20.96 31.19 -42.85
C THR A 43 -19.86 32.26 -42.77
N PRO A 44 -18.70 32.02 -42.13
CA PRO A 44 -17.67 33.04 -42.01
C PRO A 44 -16.93 33.26 -43.35
N GLY A 45 -17.12 34.44 -43.95
CA GLY A 45 -16.14 35.09 -44.84
C GLY A 45 -16.02 34.56 -46.27
N ALA A 46 -16.93 34.97 -47.16
CA ALA A 46 -16.66 35.07 -48.59
C ALA A 46 -16.57 36.55 -48.99
N GLU A 47 -15.48 37.21 -48.62
CA GLU A 47 -15.17 38.53 -49.16
C GLU A 47 -14.70 38.43 -50.62
N GLN A 48 -15.19 39.39 -51.39
CA GLN A 48 -15.11 39.53 -52.83
C GLN A 48 -13.67 39.65 -53.33
N ALA A 49 -13.30 38.86 -54.36
CA ALA A 49 -12.09 39.09 -55.16
C ALA A 49 -12.48 39.36 -56.62
N ALA A 50 -12.16 40.56 -57.09
CA ALA A 50 -12.22 40.99 -58.49
C ALA A 50 -11.13 40.28 -59.34
N PRO A 51 -11.26 40.21 -60.68
CA PRO A 51 -10.42 39.36 -61.52
C PRO A 51 -9.13 40.06 -61.98
N GLY A 52 -8.00 39.38 -61.87
CA GLY A 52 -6.77 39.71 -62.61
C GLY A 52 -5.48 39.29 -61.91
N GLY A 53 -4.68 38.43 -62.54
CA GLY A 53 -3.27 38.23 -62.19
C GLY A 53 -2.81 36.77 -62.20
N ASP A 54 -1.84 36.48 -63.07
CA ASP A 54 -1.30 35.17 -63.43
C ASP A 54 -0.64 34.37 -62.29
N GLY A 55 -0.74 33.03 -62.42
CA GLY A 55 0.40 32.14 -62.25
C GLY A 55 0.79 31.69 -60.84
N SER A 56 0.21 30.57 -60.38
CA SER A 56 0.95 29.44 -59.78
C SER A 56 -0.05 28.35 -59.37
N ALA A 57 0.03 27.19 -60.03
CA ALA A 57 -0.75 26.02 -59.67
C ALA A 57 -0.19 25.41 -58.37
N LEU A 58 -0.77 25.78 -57.22
CA LEU A 58 -0.69 24.99 -56.00
C LEU A 58 -1.93 24.09 -56.00
N ALA A 59 -1.70 22.80 -56.28
CA ALA A 59 -2.72 21.77 -56.16
C ALA A 59 -3.32 21.80 -54.74
N PRO A 60 -4.64 21.64 -54.59
CA PRO A 60 -5.21 21.44 -53.26
C PRO A 60 -4.65 20.11 -52.74
N GLU A 61 -3.94 20.16 -51.62
CA GLU A 61 -3.66 18.96 -50.83
C GLU A 61 -5.01 18.30 -50.53
N ARG A 62 -5.27 17.22 -51.25
CA ARG A 62 -6.31 16.27 -50.89
C ARG A 62 -5.94 15.73 -49.52
N THR A 63 -6.57 16.25 -48.48
CA THR A 63 -6.75 15.50 -47.24
C THR A 63 -7.70 14.36 -47.60
N GLU A 64 -7.14 13.26 -48.10
CA GLU A 64 -7.90 12.04 -48.24
C GLU A 64 -8.43 11.67 -46.84
N PRO A 65 -9.74 11.44 -46.67
CA PRO A 65 -10.25 10.89 -45.43
C PRO A 65 -9.56 9.53 -45.22
N LEU A 66 -8.93 9.35 -44.05
CA LEU A 66 -8.36 8.06 -43.65
C LEU A 66 -9.40 6.96 -43.92
N PRO A 67 -9.06 5.87 -44.64
CA PRO A 67 -10.02 4.80 -44.90
C PRO A 67 -10.53 4.25 -43.57
N ASP A 68 -11.86 4.10 -43.43
CA ASP A 68 -12.55 3.69 -42.18
C ASP A 68 -11.91 2.48 -41.47
N ALA A 69 -11.33 1.55 -42.24
CA ALA A 69 -10.64 0.36 -41.73
C ALA A 69 -9.40 0.67 -40.87
N ASP A 70 -8.63 1.73 -41.17
CA ASP A 70 -7.45 2.11 -40.39
C ASP A 70 -7.85 2.80 -39.07
N LEU A 71 -8.91 3.60 -39.11
CA LEU A 71 -9.50 4.21 -37.91
C LEU A 71 -10.06 3.14 -36.97
N GLU A 72 -10.81 2.19 -37.49
CA GLU A 72 -11.36 1.07 -36.73
C GLU A 72 -10.25 0.23 -36.09
N ALA A 73 -9.19 -0.11 -36.85
CA ALA A 73 -8.05 -0.86 -36.32
C ALA A 73 -7.33 -0.09 -35.19
N ARG A 74 -7.18 1.23 -35.30
CA ARG A 74 -6.61 2.07 -34.25
C ARG A 74 -7.48 2.12 -33.00
N ILE A 75 -8.80 2.19 -33.15
CA ILE A 75 -9.76 2.15 -32.03
C ILE A 75 -9.69 0.79 -31.31
N GLN A 76 -9.64 -0.31 -32.05
CA GLN A 76 -9.52 -1.65 -31.46
C GLN A 76 -8.23 -1.80 -30.65
N LYS A 77 -7.09 -1.35 -31.18
CA LYS A 77 -5.82 -1.33 -30.42
C LYS A 77 -5.90 -0.44 -29.19
N GLN A 78 -6.54 0.72 -29.27
CA GLN A 78 -6.74 1.58 -28.11
C GLN A 78 -7.58 0.90 -27.01
N ILE A 79 -8.63 0.16 -27.37
CA ILE A 79 -9.42 -0.62 -26.41
C ILE A 79 -8.57 -1.74 -25.80
N ALA A 80 -7.80 -2.45 -26.62
CA ALA A 80 -6.88 -3.51 -26.17
C ALA A 80 -5.86 -2.98 -25.15
N VAL A 81 -5.31 -1.78 -25.35
CA VAL A 81 -4.40 -1.14 -24.38
C VAL A 81 -5.09 -0.89 -23.03
N LEU A 82 -6.34 -0.40 -23.04
CA LEU A 82 -7.09 -0.18 -21.79
C LEU A 82 -7.45 -1.50 -21.09
N GLN A 83 -7.78 -2.54 -21.85
CA GLN A 83 -8.01 -3.89 -21.32
C GLN A 83 -6.75 -4.47 -20.69
N LEU A 84 -5.60 -4.30 -21.34
CA LEU A 84 -4.30 -4.71 -20.81
C LEU A 84 -3.96 -4.00 -19.50
N ILE A 85 -4.09 -2.66 -19.44
CA ILE A 85 -3.89 -1.90 -18.19
C ILE A 85 -4.79 -2.45 -17.08
N ASN A 86 -6.06 -2.72 -17.38
CA ASN A 86 -6.99 -3.29 -16.42
C ASN A 86 -6.58 -4.71 -16.00
N ALA A 87 -6.07 -5.55 -16.91
CA ALA A 87 -5.56 -6.88 -16.58
C ALA A 87 -4.40 -6.83 -15.57
N TYR A 88 -3.45 -5.90 -15.73
CA TYR A 88 -2.37 -5.68 -14.75
C TYR A 88 -2.91 -5.24 -13.39
N ARG A 89 -3.92 -4.36 -13.34
CA ARG A 89 -4.55 -3.95 -12.08
C ARG A 89 -5.24 -5.11 -11.35
N PHE A 90 -5.87 -6.03 -12.10
CA PHE A 90 -6.59 -7.17 -11.53
C PHE A 90 -5.70 -8.36 -11.18
N ARG A 91 -4.65 -8.61 -11.96
CA ARG A 91 -3.89 -9.87 -11.92
C ARG A 91 -2.38 -9.71 -11.85
N GLY A 92 -1.86 -8.48 -11.92
CA GLY A 92 -0.40 -8.23 -11.89
C GLY A 92 0.27 -8.83 -10.66
N HIS A 93 -0.42 -8.81 -9.50
CA HIS A 93 0.05 -9.44 -8.26
C HIS A 93 0.36 -10.95 -8.39
N ARG A 94 -0.29 -11.66 -9.34
CA ARG A 94 0.00 -13.07 -9.62
C ARG A 94 1.35 -13.27 -10.30
N GLN A 95 1.86 -12.26 -10.98
CA GLN A 95 3.16 -12.28 -11.66
C GLN A 95 4.24 -11.45 -10.93
N ALA A 96 3.93 -10.93 -9.73
CA ALA A 96 4.87 -10.18 -8.90
C ALA A 96 5.97 -11.07 -8.30
N ASP A 97 7.19 -10.53 -8.17
CA ASP A 97 8.35 -11.19 -7.55
C ASP A 97 8.27 -11.08 -6.01
N LEU A 98 7.34 -11.84 -5.42
CA LEU A 98 7.05 -11.76 -3.98
C LEU A 98 7.83 -12.77 -3.13
N ASP A 99 8.20 -13.92 -3.69
CA ASP A 99 8.86 -15.00 -2.93
C ASP A 99 10.38 -14.79 -2.92
N PRO A 100 10.99 -14.46 -1.76
CA PRO A 100 12.44 -14.28 -1.66
C PRO A 100 13.24 -15.51 -2.12
N LEU A 101 12.69 -16.70 -1.92
CA LEU A 101 13.37 -17.96 -2.19
C LEU A 101 13.10 -18.50 -3.60
N ARG A 102 12.19 -17.87 -4.34
CA ARG A 102 11.77 -18.27 -5.70
C ARG A 102 11.57 -19.78 -5.81
N GLN A 103 10.77 -20.34 -4.90
CA GLN A 103 10.53 -21.78 -4.80
C GLN A 103 9.44 -22.25 -5.74
N ILE A 104 8.36 -21.48 -5.80
CA ILE A 104 7.16 -21.83 -6.55
C ILE A 104 7.21 -21.10 -7.88
N GLU A 105 7.29 -21.86 -8.96
CA GLU A 105 7.10 -21.31 -10.30
C GLU A 105 5.65 -20.85 -10.43
N ARG A 106 5.46 -19.59 -10.83
CA ARG A 106 4.15 -18.98 -10.90
C ARG A 106 3.52 -19.27 -12.26
N PRO A 107 2.28 -19.77 -12.31
CA PRO A 107 1.58 -19.97 -13.57
C PRO A 107 1.50 -18.67 -14.36
N ILE A 108 1.77 -18.74 -15.66
CA ILE A 108 1.70 -17.59 -16.57
C ILE A 108 0.26 -17.09 -16.63
N VAL A 109 0.07 -15.79 -16.44
CA VAL A 109 -1.22 -15.13 -16.64
C VAL A 109 -1.30 -14.60 -18.07
N ALA A 110 -2.02 -15.32 -18.93
CA ALA A 110 -2.15 -15.00 -20.35
C ALA A 110 -2.63 -13.56 -20.59
N GLU A 111 -3.55 -13.04 -19.75
CA GLU A 111 -4.09 -11.69 -19.92
C GLU A 111 -3.07 -10.56 -19.66
N LEU A 112 -1.87 -10.86 -19.13
CA LEU A 112 -0.79 -9.88 -18.95
C LEU A 112 0.13 -9.76 -20.18
N ASP A 113 0.03 -10.70 -21.12
CA ASP A 113 0.76 -10.68 -22.38
C ASP A 113 0.05 -9.76 -23.39
N PRO A 114 0.73 -8.75 -23.97
CA PRO A 114 0.17 -7.94 -25.07
C PRO A 114 -0.43 -8.77 -26.21
N ALA A 115 0.19 -9.91 -26.54
CA ALA A 115 -0.25 -10.75 -27.65
C ALA A 115 -1.66 -11.32 -27.42
N PHE A 116 -2.06 -11.55 -26.15
CA PHE A 116 -3.41 -11.99 -25.79
C PHE A 116 -4.49 -10.97 -26.20
N HIS A 117 -4.14 -9.68 -26.24
CA HIS A 117 -5.04 -8.59 -26.64
C HIS A 117 -4.85 -8.16 -28.10
N GLY A 118 -4.12 -8.94 -28.91
CA GLY A 118 -3.85 -8.62 -30.31
C GLY A 118 -2.84 -7.49 -30.53
N LEU A 119 -2.03 -7.17 -29.51
CA LEU A 119 -0.96 -6.17 -29.59
C LEU A 119 0.37 -6.86 -29.89
N SER A 120 1.05 -6.41 -30.95
CA SER A 120 2.33 -6.95 -31.40
C SER A 120 3.50 -6.04 -31.04
N GLU A 121 4.73 -6.50 -31.23
CA GLU A 121 5.93 -5.66 -31.02
C GLU A 121 5.94 -4.40 -31.89
N ARG A 122 5.29 -4.44 -33.07
CA ARG A 122 5.17 -3.27 -33.96
C ARG A 122 4.37 -2.13 -33.33
N ASP A 123 3.53 -2.45 -32.35
CA ASP A 123 2.67 -1.48 -31.66
C ASP A 123 3.40 -0.79 -30.50
N PHE A 124 4.58 -1.26 -30.11
CA PHE A 124 5.26 -0.78 -28.90
C PHE A 124 5.69 0.69 -28.99
N GLY A 125 6.04 1.15 -30.19
CA GLY A 125 6.39 2.55 -30.47
C GLY A 125 5.19 3.46 -30.69
N VAL A 126 3.98 2.91 -30.82
CA VAL A 126 2.76 3.68 -31.08
C VAL A 126 2.24 4.29 -29.78
N SER A 127 1.87 5.57 -29.84
CA SER A 127 1.29 6.30 -28.70
C SER A 127 -0.21 6.03 -28.57
N TYR A 128 -0.64 5.68 -27.37
CA TYR A 128 -2.03 5.42 -27.01
C TYR A 128 -2.44 6.31 -25.83
N SER A 129 -3.73 6.59 -25.71
CA SER A 129 -4.27 7.16 -24.49
C SER A 129 -4.14 6.16 -23.35
N THR A 130 -3.69 6.62 -22.19
CA THR A 130 -3.53 5.80 -20.98
C THR A 130 -4.85 5.70 -20.18
N GLY A 131 -5.89 6.41 -20.61
CA GLY A 131 -7.21 6.40 -20.02
C GLY A 131 -7.18 6.82 -18.54
N SER A 132 -7.45 5.86 -17.65
CA SER A 132 -7.50 6.11 -16.21
C SER A 132 -6.19 5.77 -15.47
N LEU A 133 -5.13 5.37 -16.16
CA LEU A 133 -3.80 5.17 -15.58
C LEU A 133 -3.24 6.51 -15.11
N PHE A 134 -2.81 6.62 -13.86
CA PHE A 134 -2.18 7.85 -13.38
C PHE A 134 -0.78 8.02 -13.98
N GLY A 135 -0.48 9.23 -14.45
CA GLY A 135 0.75 9.55 -15.17
C GLY A 135 0.48 10.44 -16.37
N ALA A 136 1.17 10.17 -17.49
CA ALA A 136 0.94 10.87 -18.75
C ALA A 136 -0.40 10.45 -19.39
N GLU A 137 -1.14 11.39 -19.98
CA GLU A 137 -2.42 11.13 -20.67
C GLU A 137 -2.26 10.26 -21.92
N TYR A 138 -1.10 10.36 -22.57
CA TYR A 138 -0.68 9.55 -23.71
C TYR A 138 0.72 9.02 -23.50
N ALA A 139 0.97 7.78 -23.91
CA ALA A 139 2.29 7.16 -23.85
C ALA A 139 2.43 6.06 -24.92
N ALA A 140 3.67 5.79 -25.34
CA ALA A 140 3.96 4.64 -26.18
C ALA A 140 3.60 3.34 -25.46
N LEU A 141 3.07 2.33 -26.17
CA LEU A 141 2.69 1.06 -25.55
C LEU A 141 3.83 0.42 -24.76
N GLY A 142 5.08 0.51 -25.24
CA GLY A 142 6.25 0.02 -24.51
C GLY A 142 6.44 0.71 -23.15
N GLU A 143 6.18 2.02 -23.07
CA GLU A 143 6.24 2.78 -21.82
C GLU A 143 5.06 2.44 -20.90
N ILE A 144 3.85 2.30 -21.45
CA ILE A 144 2.67 1.84 -20.68
C ILE A 144 2.96 0.50 -20.02
N LEU A 145 3.47 -0.46 -20.80
CA LEU A 145 3.85 -1.79 -20.34
C LEU A 145 4.90 -1.74 -19.24
N ARG A 146 5.96 -0.93 -19.43
CA ARG A 146 6.99 -0.73 -18.41
C ARG A 146 6.39 -0.21 -17.11
N ARG A 147 5.51 0.80 -17.16
CA ARG A 147 4.86 1.37 -15.98
C ARG A 147 3.99 0.36 -15.25
N VAL A 148 3.08 -0.33 -15.94
CA VAL A 148 2.17 -1.30 -15.28
C VAL A 148 2.91 -2.51 -14.73
N ARG A 149 3.96 -3.00 -15.42
CA ARG A 149 4.84 -4.07 -14.91
C ARG A 149 5.62 -3.61 -13.68
N THR A 150 6.17 -2.41 -13.72
CA THR A 150 6.91 -1.83 -12.58
C THR A 150 6.00 -1.67 -11.37
N THR A 151 4.76 -1.22 -11.59
CA THR A 151 3.78 -0.95 -10.52
C THR A 151 3.21 -2.23 -9.89
N TYR A 152 2.88 -3.24 -10.70
CA TYR A 152 2.07 -4.38 -10.24
C TYR A 152 2.78 -5.74 -10.25
N CYS A 153 3.98 -5.83 -10.83
CA CYS A 153 4.69 -7.11 -11.01
C CYS A 153 6.13 -7.11 -10.46
N ARG A 154 6.52 -6.11 -9.67
CA ARG A 154 7.82 -6.08 -8.97
C ARG A 154 7.70 -6.77 -7.60
N THR A 155 8.33 -6.21 -6.57
CA THR A 155 8.38 -6.70 -5.20
C THR A 155 7.11 -6.38 -4.41
N ILE A 156 6.14 -5.69 -5.02
CA ILE A 156 4.81 -5.42 -4.47
C ILE A 156 3.75 -6.01 -5.41
N GLY A 157 2.83 -6.77 -4.84
CA GLY A 157 1.62 -7.26 -5.49
C GLY A 157 0.40 -6.67 -4.80
N ALA A 158 -0.40 -5.88 -5.50
CA ALA A 158 -1.57 -5.23 -4.92
C ALA A 158 -2.87 -5.91 -5.37
N GLU A 159 -3.65 -6.43 -4.41
CA GLU A 159 -5.02 -6.90 -4.64
C GLU A 159 -6.01 -5.88 -4.07
N TYR A 160 -6.68 -5.16 -4.96
CA TYR A 160 -7.64 -4.12 -4.57
C TYR A 160 -8.83 -3.98 -5.52
N MET A 161 -8.77 -4.59 -6.71
CA MET A 161 -9.83 -4.42 -7.71
C MET A 161 -11.14 -5.14 -7.33
N HIS A 162 -11.10 -6.07 -6.36
CA HIS A 162 -12.28 -6.70 -5.74
C HIS A 162 -13.09 -5.73 -4.86
N ILE A 163 -12.55 -4.55 -4.54
CA ILE A 163 -13.24 -3.53 -3.76
C ILE A 163 -14.34 -2.89 -4.62
N ASN A 164 -15.57 -2.85 -4.09
CA ASN A 164 -16.70 -2.26 -4.84
C ASN A 164 -16.58 -0.73 -4.94
N ALA A 165 -16.12 -0.09 -3.86
CA ALA A 165 -16.04 1.36 -3.76
C ALA A 165 -14.99 1.95 -4.73
N THR A 166 -15.46 2.69 -5.74
CA THR A 166 -14.60 3.30 -6.76
C THR A 166 -13.61 4.31 -6.20
N ASN A 167 -14.00 5.10 -5.20
CA ASN A 167 -13.09 6.06 -4.55
C ASN A 167 -11.88 5.36 -3.92
N GLN A 168 -12.09 4.20 -3.28
CA GLN A 168 -11.01 3.41 -2.69
C GLN A 168 -10.08 2.84 -3.77
N LYS A 169 -10.64 2.30 -4.86
CA LYS A 169 -9.84 1.84 -6.00
C LYS A 169 -9.01 2.95 -6.63
N ARG A 170 -9.62 4.11 -6.91
CA ARG A 170 -8.94 5.27 -7.49
C ARG A 170 -7.85 5.81 -6.57
N TRP A 171 -8.08 5.81 -5.26
CA TRP A 171 -7.11 6.26 -4.26
C TRP A 171 -5.86 5.35 -4.24
N LEU A 172 -6.05 4.03 -4.30
CA LEU A 172 -4.95 3.06 -4.36
C LEU A 172 -4.21 3.15 -5.70
N GLN A 173 -4.93 3.26 -6.81
CA GLN A 173 -4.35 3.50 -8.14
C GLN A 173 -3.48 4.75 -8.15
N GLN A 174 -3.94 5.85 -7.57
CA GLN A 174 -3.18 7.10 -7.54
C GLN A 174 -1.84 6.92 -6.83
N ARG A 175 -1.84 6.30 -5.64
CA ARG A 175 -0.63 6.11 -4.84
C ARG A 175 0.35 5.09 -5.42
N LEU A 176 -0.16 4.07 -6.11
CA LEU A 176 0.68 3.05 -6.73
C LEU A 176 1.21 3.48 -8.10
N GLU A 177 0.39 4.09 -8.96
CA GLU A 177 0.73 4.30 -10.38
C GLU A 177 1.53 5.58 -10.65
N LEU A 178 1.44 6.61 -9.80
CA LEU A 178 2.17 7.87 -9.99
C LEU A 178 3.69 7.64 -10.00
N ASP A 179 4.20 6.99 -8.95
CA ASP A 179 5.62 6.67 -8.78
C ASP A 179 5.94 5.21 -9.15
N CYS A 180 5.03 4.55 -9.85
CA CYS A 180 5.13 3.13 -10.24
C CYS A 180 5.51 2.21 -9.07
N ALA A 181 4.95 2.46 -7.89
CA ALA A 181 5.21 1.75 -6.63
C ALA A 181 6.72 1.61 -6.32
N THR A 182 7.53 2.60 -6.72
CA THR A 182 8.98 2.61 -6.48
C THR A 182 9.30 3.54 -5.31
N PRO A 183 9.86 3.05 -4.20
CA PRO A 183 10.22 3.88 -3.07
C PRO A 183 11.29 4.92 -3.44
N GLY A 184 10.99 6.20 -3.22
CA GLY A 184 11.92 7.33 -3.43
C GLY A 184 12.44 7.89 -2.10
N PHE A 185 13.00 7.03 -1.23
CA PHE A 185 13.44 7.45 0.10
C PHE A 185 14.76 8.22 0.09
N ASP A 186 14.84 9.21 0.98
CA ASP A 186 16.04 9.97 1.24
C ASP A 186 17.08 9.15 2.03
N PRO A 187 18.37 9.50 1.96
CA PRO A 187 19.42 8.75 2.64
C PRO A 187 19.18 8.48 4.14
N PRO A 188 18.73 9.45 4.96
CA PRO A 188 18.47 9.21 6.38
C PRO A 188 17.44 8.10 6.62
N ARG A 189 16.40 8.02 5.79
CA ARG A 189 15.39 6.98 5.92
C ARG A 189 15.92 5.62 5.51
N LYS A 190 16.72 5.53 4.45
CA LYS A 190 17.41 4.29 4.07
C LYS A 190 18.36 3.79 5.16
N LEU A 191 19.12 4.70 5.78
CA LEU A 191 19.99 4.37 6.91
C LEU A 191 19.20 3.88 8.13
N ARG A 192 18.05 4.50 8.43
CA ARG A 192 17.16 4.02 9.50
C ARG A 192 16.64 2.62 9.22
N ILE A 193 16.25 2.31 7.97
CA ILE A 193 15.83 0.96 7.58
C ILE A 193 16.95 -0.04 7.85
N LEU A 194 18.19 0.26 7.44
CA LEU A 194 19.34 -0.59 7.72
C LEU A 194 19.56 -0.78 9.22
N GLU A 195 19.52 0.30 10.00
CA GLU A 195 19.69 0.26 11.45
C GLU A 195 18.67 -0.67 12.13
N ARG A 196 17.39 -0.58 11.72
CA ARG A 196 16.33 -1.44 12.25
C ARG A 196 16.49 -2.90 11.84
N LEU A 197 16.95 -3.17 10.60
CA LEU A 197 17.26 -4.52 10.15
C LEU A 197 18.44 -5.13 10.92
N VAL A 198 19.51 -4.36 11.13
CA VAL A 198 20.68 -4.80 11.91
C VAL A 198 20.25 -5.10 13.35
N ALA A 199 19.50 -4.21 14.00
CA ALA A 199 18.98 -4.46 15.35
C ALA A 199 18.14 -5.75 15.44
N ALA A 200 17.29 -6.00 14.42
CA ALA A 200 16.47 -7.20 14.35
C ALA A 200 17.33 -8.47 14.24
N THR A 201 18.29 -8.50 13.32
CA THR A 201 19.17 -9.66 13.10
C THR A 201 20.13 -9.88 14.27
N THR A 202 20.79 -8.82 14.75
CA THR A 202 21.80 -8.93 15.80
C THR A 202 21.20 -9.40 17.13
N LEU A 203 19.97 -9.00 17.47
CA LEU A 203 19.30 -9.53 18.66
C LEU A 203 19.11 -11.04 18.60
N GLU A 204 18.65 -11.56 17.46
CA GLU A 204 18.41 -12.99 17.29
C GLU A 204 19.72 -13.78 17.35
N GLU A 205 20.77 -13.31 16.69
CA GLU A 205 22.10 -13.92 16.74
C GLU A 205 22.69 -13.91 18.15
N TYR A 206 22.53 -12.79 18.87
CA TYR A 206 22.98 -12.67 20.26
C TYR A 206 22.29 -13.68 21.16
N LEU A 207 20.95 -13.75 21.10
CA LEU A 207 20.16 -14.71 21.87
C LEU A 207 20.49 -16.16 21.49
N HIS A 208 20.72 -16.44 20.21
CA HIS A 208 21.10 -17.75 19.73
C HIS A 208 22.44 -18.23 20.32
N ARG A 209 23.44 -17.33 20.38
CA ARG A 209 24.76 -17.63 20.95
C ARG A 209 24.72 -17.75 22.48
N LYS A 210 23.99 -16.87 23.16
CA LYS A 210 23.97 -16.79 24.62
C LYS A 210 23.08 -17.85 25.28
N TYR A 211 21.93 -18.17 24.68
CA TYR A 211 20.92 -19.05 25.26
C TYR A 211 20.62 -20.26 24.34
N VAL A 212 21.65 -21.08 24.11
CA VAL A 212 21.58 -22.25 23.22
C VAL A 212 20.47 -23.21 23.67
N GLY A 213 19.65 -23.66 22.72
CA GLY A 213 18.56 -24.61 22.95
C GLY A 213 17.31 -24.05 23.63
N GLN A 214 17.30 -22.78 24.03
CA GLN A 214 16.09 -22.14 24.54
C GLN A 214 15.16 -21.70 23.41
N LYS A 215 13.86 -21.96 23.58
CA LYS A 215 12.82 -21.53 22.62
C LYS A 215 12.68 -20.01 22.62
N ARG A 216 12.87 -19.39 21.45
CA ARG A 216 12.69 -17.95 21.21
C ARG A 216 11.76 -17.64 20.03
N PHE A 217 11.50 -18.62 19.16
CA PHE A 217 10.70 -18.44 17.94
C PHE A 217 11.23 -17.32 17.04
N SER A 218 12.48 -17.51 16.61
CA SER A 218 13.26 -16.53 15.85
C SER A 218 12.50 -15.87 14.70
N LEU A 219 12.72 -14.57 14.55
CA LEU A 219 12.27 -13.77 13.40
C LEU A 219 13.16 -13.92 12.16
N GLU A 220 14.29 -14.60 12.24
CA GLU A 220 15.26 -14.71 11.14
C GLU A 220 14.62 -15.25 9.85
N GLY A 221 14.89 -14.55 8.74
CA GLY A 221 14.22 -14.69 7.45
C GLY A 221 12.96 -13.84 7.26
N GLY A 222 12.48 -13.17 8.31
CA GLY A 222 11.35 -12.23 8.31
C GLY A 222 11.68 -10.90 9.01
N GLU A 223 12.95 -10.52 9.05
CA GLU A 223 13.47 -9.38 9.82
C GLU A 223 12.90 -8.03 9.38
N SER A 224 12.48 -7.92 8.11
CA SER A 224 11.77 -6.76 7.56
C SER A 224 10.45 -6.45 8.28
N ALA A 225 9.95 -7.34 9.12
CA ALA A 225 8.86 -7.07 10.04
C ALA A 225 9.16 -5.91 11.02
N ILE A 226 10.42 -5.75 11.44
CA ILE A 226 10.82 -4.69 12.38
C ILE A 226 10.79 -3.30 11.74
N PRO A 227 11.44 -3.03 10.58
CA PRO A 227 11.29 -1.72 9.92
C PRO A 227 9.84 -1.44 9.49
N LEU A 228 9.04 -2.45 9.15
CA LEU A 228 7.60 -2.30 8.89
C LEU A 228 6.88 -1.73 10.13
N LEU A 229 7.03 -2.38 11.29
CA LEU A 229 6.39 -1.94 12.54
C LEU A 229 6.93 -0.59 13.01
N ASP A 230 8.24 -0.34 12.90
CA ASP A 230 8.82 0.97 13.22
C ASP A 230 8.17 2.07 12.37
N GLU A 231 8.05 1.87 11.05
CA GLU A 231 7.38 2.82 10.17
C GLU A 231 5.92 3.05 10.57
N LEU A 232 5.16 1.99 10.88
CA LEU A 232 3.77 2.12 11.32
C LEU A 232 3.67 2.95 12.61
N VAL A 233 4.51 2.68 13.60
CA VAL A 233 4.48 3.40 14.89
C VAL A 233 4.85 4.86 14.73
N GLN A 234 5.93 5.14 14.00
CA GLN A 234 6.43 6.50 13.79
C GLN A 234 5.45 7.34 12.98
N SER A 235 4.93 6.79 11.88
CA SER A 235 3.92 7.46 11.04
C SER A 235 2.58 7.57 11.76
N SER A 236 2.22 6.64 12.65
CA SER A 236 1.02 6.76 13.47
C SER A 236 1.10 7.97 14.40
N GLY A 237 2.24 8.14 15.06
CA GLY A 237 2.48 9.30 15.91
C GLY A 237 2.49 10.62 15.14
N GLU A 238 3.12 10.66 13.96
CA GLU A 238 3.05 11.79 13.01
C GLU A 238 1.59 12.10 12.61
N GLY A 239 0.78 11.07 12.37
CA GLY A 239 -0.65 11.15 12.07
C GLY A 239 -1.54 11.52 13.26
N GLY A 240 -0.98 11.70 14.46
CA GLY A 240 -1.70 12.13 15.66
C GLY A 240 -2.37 11.01 16.47
N ILE A 241 -2.13 9.74 16.11
CA ILE A 241 -2.54 8.58 16.92
C ILE A 241 -1.87 8.68 18.30
N LYS A 242 -2.61 8.32 19.35
CA LYS A 242 -2.16 8.41 20.75
C LYS A 242 -1.81 7.07 21.34
N GLU A 243 -2.45 6.00 20.88
CA GLU A 243 -2.17 4.65 21.36
C GLU A 243 -2.14 3.66 20.20
N VAL A 244 -1.21 2.71 20.26
CA VAL A 244 -1.12 1.57 19.35
C VAL A 244 -1.20 0.29 20.19
N VAL A 245 -2.15 -0.58 19.86
CA VAL A 245 -2.32 -1.87 20.53
C VAL A 245 -1.99 -2.98 19.54
N ILE A 246 -0.99 -3.78 19.89
CA ILE A 246 -0.47 -4.87 19.06
C ILE A 246 -0.96 -6.21 19.63
N GLY A 247 -1.59 -7.02 18.79
CA GLY A 247 -1.79 -8.45 19.03
C GLY A 247 -0.90 -9.25 18.10
N MET A 248 -0.20 -10.25 18.61
CA MET A 248 0.66 -11.09 17.77
C MET A 248 0.79 -12.52 18.29
N ALA A 249 1.18 -13.43 17.41
CA ALA A 249 1.59 -14.79 17.73
C ALA A 249 3.01 -14.84 18.37
N HIS A 250 3.60 -16.03 18.46
CA HIS A 250 4.93 -16.24 19.06
C HIS A 250 6.09 -15.73 18.18
N ARG A 251 5.93 -15.74 16.85
CA ARG A 251 7.05 -15.53 15.93
C ARG A 251 7.58 -14.09 15.98
N GLY A 252 8.87 -13.95 16.29
CA GLY A 252 9.55 -12.67 16.43
C GLY A 252 9.05 -11.82 17.61
N ARG A 253 8.30 -12.40 18.55
CA ARG A 253 7.72 -11.62 19.67
C ARG A 253 8.79 -10.97 20.55
N ILE A 254 9.86 -11.69 20.84
CA ILE A 254 10.99 -11.15 21.62
C ILE A 254 11.64 -9.98 20.89
N ASN A 255 11.75 -10.09 19.57
CA ASN A 255 12.25 -9.03 18.72
C ASN A 255 11.36 -7.79 18.77
N VAL A 256 10.04 -7.95 18.64
CA VAL A 256 9.07 -6.87 18.75
C VAL A 256 9.10 -6.24 20.15
N LEU A 257 9.18 -7.04 21.22
CA LEU A 257 9.26 -6.55 22.60
C LEU A 257 10.45 -5.59 22.79
N VAL A 258 11.65 -5.97 22.34
CA VAL A 258 12.86 -5.15 22.51
C VAL A 258 12.92 -4.01 21.51
N ASN A 259 12.74 -4.30 20.23
CA ASN A 259 13.02 -3.36 19.14
C ASN A 259 11.86 -2.43 18.76
N ILE A 260 10.62 -2.71 19.21
CA ILE A 260 9.43 -1.89 18.90
C ILE A 260 8.75 -1.39 20.16
N VAL A 261 8.49 -2.27 21.13
CA VAL A 261 7.82 -1.90 22.39
C VAL A 261 8.82 -1.35 23.41
N GLY A 262 10.12 -1.55 23.24
CA GLY A 262 11.14 -0.97 24.12
C GLY A 262 11.20 -1.62 25.50
N LYS A 263 10.95 -2.92 25.59
CA LYS A 263 11.24 -3.72 26.79
C LYS A 263 12.74 -3.67 27.08
N HIS A 264 13.09 -3.45 28.34
CA HIS A 264 14.49 -3.42 28.78
C HIS A 264 15.18 -4.77 28.54
N PRO A 265 16.37 -4.78 27.89
CA PRO A 265 17.16 -6.01 27.70
C PRO A 265 17.44 -6.77 29.01
N ALA A 266 17.71 -6.07 30.12
CA ALA A 266 17.95 -6.70 31.41
C ALA A 266 16.74 -7.54 31.88
N GLU A 267 15.53 -6.97 31.81
CA GLU A 267 14.28 -7.69 32.13
C GLU A 267 14.11 -8.94 31.26
N LEU A 268 14.41 -8.83 29.96
CA LEU A 268 14.37 -9.97 29.05
C LEU A 268 15.39 -11.05 29.46
N PHE A 269 16.63 -10.67 29.75
CA PHE A 269 17.68 -11.61 30.12
C PHE A 269 17.38 -12.32 31.44
N GLU A 270 16.79 -11.65 32.41
CA GLU A 270 16.30 -12.26 33.65
C GLU A 270 15.26 -13.37 33.39
N GLU A 271 14.36 -13.17 32.41
CA GLU A 271 13.40 -14.20 31.98
C GLU A 271 14.07 -15.39 31.26
N PHE A 272 15.19 -15.17 30.58
CA PHE A 272 16.01 -16.24 30.00
C PHE A 272 16.80 -17.03 31.05
N GLU A 273 17.19 -16.36 32.14
CA GLU A 273 17.89 -16.97 33.27
C GLU A 273 16.96 -17.61 34.31
N GLY A 274 15.64 -17.50 34.13
CA GLY A 274 14.63 -18.05 35.04
C GLY A 274 14.48 -17.27 36.35
N LYS A 275 14.97 -16.03 36.39
CA LYS A 275 14.92 -15.13 37.56
C LYS A 275 13.70 -14.19 37.53
N GLY A 276 13.11 -13.97 36.36
CA GLY A 276 11.96 -13.08 36.14
C GLY A 276 10.59 -13.73 36.36
N GLY A 277 10.29 -14.15 37.59
CA GLY A 277 8.97 -14.66 37.98
C GLY A 277 8.11 -13.59 38.64
N ASN A 278 6.92 -13.31 38.10
CA ASN A 278 5.93 -12.48 38.76
C ASN A 278 5.56 -13.11 40.12
N ALA A 279 5.84 -12.43 41.23
CA ALA A 279 5.57 -12.94 42.59
C ALA A 279 4.07 -13.15 42.88
N ALA A 280 3.18 -12.71 41.97
CA ALA A 280 1.73 -12.83 42.08
C ALA A 280 1.17 -13.68 40.92
N GLY A 281 1.15 -15.02 41.08
CA GLY A 281 0.44 -15.95 40.18
C GLY A 281 1.27 -17.15 39.73
N SER A 282 0.69 -18.00 38.87
CA SER A 282 1.35 -19.19 38.31
C SER A 282 2.41 -18.87 37.23
N GLY A 283 2.48 -17.62 36.78
CA GLY A 283 3.33 -17.19 35.66
C GLY A 283 2.83 -17.70 34.29
N ASP A 284 3.53 -17.29 33.23
CA ASP A 284 3.41 -17.82 31.87
C ASP A 284 4.78 -17.73 31.18
N VAL A 285 4.94 -18.35 30.01
CA VAL A 285 6.18 -18.31 29.24
C VAL A 285 6.46 -16.90 28.68
N LYS A 286 7.74 -16.52 28.58
CA LYS A 286 8.20 -15.18 28.15
C LYS A 286 7.58 -14.65 26.85
N TYR A 287 7.28 -15.55 25.92
CA TYR A 287 6.64 -15.20 24.64
C TYR A 287 5.09 -15.14 24.69
N HIS A 288 4.47 -15.15 25.86
CA HIS A 288 3.05 -14.84 26.08
C HIS A 288 2.82 -13.52 26.82
N LEU A 289 3.86 -13.02 27.51
CA LEU A 289 3.77 -11.83 28.34
C LEU A 289 3.58 -10.58 27.47
N GLY A 290 2.64 -9.72 27.86
CA GLY A 290 2.44 -8.40 27.29
C GLY A 290 3.45 -7.39 27.86
N TYR A 291 3.49 -6.20 27.25
CA TYR A 291 4.30 -5.08 27.72
C TYR A 291 3.66 -3.76 27.33
N SER A 292 3.98 -2.68 28.02
CA SER A 292 3.51 -1.35 27.65
C SER A 292 4.57 -0.29 27.92
N SER A 293 4.66 0.68 27.02
CA SER A 293 5.65 1.75 27.08
C SER A 293 5.16 2.98 26.31
N ASP A 294 5.79 4.12 26.53
CA ASP A 294 5.60 5.30 25.71
C ASP A 294 6.80 5.48 24.79
N ILE A 295 6.57 5.54 23.48
CA ILE A 295 7.62 5.73 22.47
C ILE A 295 7.52 7.12 21.88
N ALA A 296 8.67 7.77 21.73
CA ALA A 296 8.79 9.06 21.08
C ALA A 296 8.66 8.93 19.55
N THR A 297 7.80 9.75 18.97
CA THR A 297 7.60 9.87 17.52
C THR A 297 7.68 11.35 17.11
N PRO A 298 7.79 11.67 15.81
CA PRO A 298 7.77 13.05 15.33
C PRO A 298 6.54 13.86 15.77
N GLY A 299 5.38 13.21 15.95
CA GLY A 299 4.14 13.85 16.40
C GLY A 299 3.90 13.84 17.92
N GLY A 300 4.87 13.37 18.71
CA GLY A 300 4.81 13.28 20.17
C GLY A 300 4.86 11.85 20.69
N LEU A 301 4.52 11.66 21.96
CA LEU A 301 4.48 10.33 22.58
C LEU A 301 3.29 9.51 22.06
N VAL A 302 3.57 8.26 21.70
CA VAL A 302 2.57 7.22 21.41
C VAL A 302 2.68 6.14 22.48
N HIS A 303 1.57 5.83 23.14
CA HIS A 303 1.51 4.73 24.08
C HIS A 303 1.38 3.40 23.33
N LEU A 304 2.35 2.52 23.47
CA LEU A 304 2.33 1.19 22.87
C LEU A 304 1.95 0.13 23.89
N THR A 305 1.09 -0.79 23.48
CA THR A 305 0.72 -1.96 24.28
C THR A 305 0.84 -3.21 23.41
N LEU A 306 1.68 -4.15 23.82
CA LEU A 306 1.63 -5.53 23.32
C LEU A 306 0.74 -6.35 24.23
N ALA A 307 -0.33 -6.92 23.68
CA ALA A 307 -1.28 -7.70 24.45
C ALA A 307 -0.70 -9.06 24.89
N PHE A 308 -1.14 -9.55 26.05
CA PHE A 308 -0.91 -10.93 26.47
C PHE A 308 -1.67 -11.89 25.56
N ASN A 309 -1.12 -13.06 25.26
CA ASN A 309 -1.83 -14.09 24.49
C ASN A 309 -1.44 -15.50 24.95
N PRO A 310 -2.37 -16.46 24.88
CA PRO A 310 -2.04 -17.87 25.05
C PRO A 310 -1.37 -18.44 23.78
N SER A 311 -0.98 -19.72 23.84
CA SER A 311 -0.49 -20.46 22.67
C SER A 311 -1.52 -20.65 21.55
N HIS A 312 -2.82 -20.53 21.87
CA HIS A 312 -3.90 -20.63 20.89
C HIS A 312 -3.80 -19.46 19.90
N LEU A 313 -3.36 -19.73 18.68
CA LEU A 313 -3.15 -18.71 17.66
C LEU A 313 -4.47 -18.01 17.31
N GLU A 314 -4.36 -16.77 16.84
CA GLU A 314 -5.47 -15.92 16.37
C GLU A 314 -6.53 -15.50 17.42
N ILE A 315 -6.66 -16.20 18.56
CA ILE A 315 -7.68 -15.86 19.59
C ILE A 315 -7.43 -14.50 20.25
N ILE A 316 -6.20 -13.97 20.14
CA ILE A 316 -5.84 -12.63 20.61
C ILE A 316 -6.50 -11.52 19.78
N ASN A 317 -6.88 -11.80 18.54
CA ASN A 317 -7.42 -10.81 17.60
C ASN A 317 -8.68 -10.11 18.15
N PRO A 318 -9.76 -10.81 18.52
CA PRO A 318 -10.96 -10.16 19.06
C PRO A 318 -10.72 -9.48 20.42
N VAL A 319 -9.78 -10.00 21.22
CA VAL A 319 -9.41 -9.42 22.52
C VAL A 319 -8.76 -8.05 22.33
N VAL A 320 -7.84 -7.91 21.37
CA VAL A 320 -7.24 -6.62 21.02
C VAL A 320 -8.28 -5.66 20.45
N GLN A 321 -9.21 -6.13 19.61
CA GLN A 321 -10.32 -5.29 19.13
C GLN A 321 -11.16 -4.73 20.29
N GLY A 322 -11.51 -5.57 21.27
CA GLY A 322 -12.21 -5.14 22.48
C GLY A 322 -11.42 -4.12 23.31
N SER A 323 -10.12 -4.36 23.51
CA SER A 323 -9.22 -3.43 24.22
C SER A 323 -9.14 -2.07 23.53
N VAL A 324 -8.98 -2.06 22.21
CA VAL A 324 -8.94 -0.83 21.40
C VAL A 324 -10.27 -0.11 21.46
N ARG A 325 -11.38 -0.83 21.30
CA ARG A 325 -12.72 -0.24 21.40
C ARG A 325 -12.94 0.42 22.76
N ALA A 326 -12.57 -0.24 23.85
CA ALA A 326 -12.67 0.34 25.20
C ALA A 326 -11.83 1.61 25.35
N ARG A 327 -10.61 1.64 24.79
CA ARG A 327 -9.73 2.82 24.80
C ARG A 327 -10.30 3.96 23.95
N GLN A 328 -10.89 3.67 22.79
CA GLN A 328 -11.59 4.64 21.95
C GLN A 328 -12.79 5.26 22.67
N ASP A 329 -13.61 4.43 23.33
CA ASP A 329 -14.76 4.91 24.10
C ASP A 329 -14.32 5.78 25.29
N ARG A 330 -13.26 5.37 26.02
CA ARG A 330 -12.66 6.17 27.10
C ARG A 330 -12.16 7.54 26.61
N ARG A 331 -11.55 7.59 25.41
CA ARG A 331 -11.06 8.82 24.78
C ARG A 331 -12.13 9.64 24.09
N ARG A 332 -13.38 9.14 24.03
CA ARG A 332 -14.47 9.72 23.23
C ARG A 332 -14.08 9.86 21.75
N ASP A 333 -13.26 8.93 21.26
CA ASP A 333 -12.75 8.91 19.89
C ASP A 333 -13.82 8.38 18.93
N ARG A 334 -14.76 9.25 18.59
CA ARG A 334 -15.90 8.91 17.71
C ARG A 334 -15.48 8.64 16.27
N ASN A 335 -14.39 9.24 15.82
CA ASN A 335 -13.85 9.05 14.47
C ASN A 335 -12.95 7.81 14.40
N ARG A 336 -12.44 7.33 15.54
CA ARG A 336 -11.58 6.14 15.68
C ARG A 336 -10.18 6.35 15.10
N ASP A 337 -9.69 7.57 15.22
CA ASP A 337 -8.44 8.04 14.62
C ASP A 337 -7.29 8.15 15.62
N THR A 338 -7.54 7.87 16.92
CA THR A 338 -6.56 8.10 18.00
C THR A 338 -6.03 6.82 18.65
N VAL A 339 -6.67 5.67 18.41
CA VAL A 339 -6.22 4.36 18.89
C VAL A 339 -6.19 3.39 17.71
N LEU A 340 -5.01 2.88 17.39
CA LEU A 340 -4.77 2.00 16.25
C LEU A 340 -4.57 0.54 16.70
N PRO A 341 -5.40 -0.41 16.23
CA PRO A 341 -5.10 -1.82 16.31
C PRO A 341 -4.11 -2.25 15.21
N ILE A 342 -3.07 -2.98 15.60
CA ILE A 342 -2.20 -3.74 14.69
C ILE A 342 -2.27 -5.21 15.09
N LEU A 343 -2.61 -6.09 14.15
CA LEU A 343 -2.69 -7.53 14.39
C LEU A 343 -1.68 -8.26 13.51
N MET A 344 -0.83 -9.08 14.14
CA MET A 344 0.21 -9.85 13.47
C MET A 344 -0.13 -11.35 13.49
N HIS A 345 -0.02 -11.97 12.32
CA HIS A 345 -0.52 -13.32 12.08
C HIS A 345 0.56 -14.22 11.48
N GLY A 346 0.41 -15.54 11.63
CA GLY A 346 1.11 -16.52 10.80
C GLY A 346 0.26 -16.88 9.58
N ASP A 347 0.89 -17.20 8.45
CA ASP A 347 0.21 -17.56 7.19
C ASP A 347 -0.77 -18.74 7.35
N ALA A 348 -0.33 -19.86 7.93
CA ALA A 348 -1.18 -21.03 8.11
C ALA A 348 -2.32 -20.78 9.10
N ALA A 349 -2.05 -20.02 10.18
CA ALA A 349 -3.05 -19.71 11.19
C ALA A 349 -4.12 -18.72 10.68
N PHE A 350 -3.70 -17.69 9.93
CA PHE A 350 -4.61 -16.70 9.35
C PHE A 350 -5.61 -17.34 8.38
N ALA A 351 -5.16 -18.32 7.60
CA ALA A 351 -6.02 -19.06 6.67
C ALA A 351 -6.91 -20.11 7.36
N GLY A 352 -6.41 -20.76 8.42
CA GLY A 352 -7.05 -21.93 9.02
C GLY A 352 -7.94 -21.69 10.24
N GLN A 353 -7.78 -20.59 10.97
CA GLN A 353 -8.52 -20.36 12.22
C GLN A 353 -9.79 -19.52 12.00
N GLY A 354 -10.96 -20.09 12.28
CA GLY A 354 -12.26 -19.44 12.09
C GLY A 354 -12.45 -18.11 12.83
N VAL A 355 -11.74 -17.91 13.95
CA VAL A 355 -11.78 -16.65 14.72
C VAL A 355 -11.28 -15.45 13.91
N VAL A 356 -10.44 -15.66 12.90
CA VAL A 356 -9.99 -14.61 11.97
C VAL A 356 -11.18 -14.07 11.18
N MET A 357 -11.95 -14.98 10.56
CA MET A 357 -13.17 -14.64 9.82
C MET A 357 -14.18 -13.92 10.72
N GLU A 358 -14.43 -14.47 11.93
CA GLU A 358 -15.34 -13.87 12.90
C GLU A 358 -14.91 -12.43 13.26
N THR A 359 -13.63 -12.21 13.50
CA THR A 359 -13.09 -10.88 13.86
C THR A 359 -13.19 -9.90 12.68
N LEU A 360 -12.84 -10.33 11.47
CA LEU A 360 -12.98 -9.50 10.26
C LEU A 360 -14.43 -9.07 10.04
N ASN A 361 -15.39 -9.97 10.25
CA ASN A 361 -16.82 -9.67 10.14
C ASN A 361 -17.27 -8.57 11.13
N LEU A 362 -16.59 -8.42 12.27
CA LEU A 362 -16.89 -7.37 13.26
C LEU A 362 -16.33 -5.98 12.89
N SER A 363 -15.37 -5.90 11.97
CA SER A 363 -14.57 -4.69 11.66
C SER A 363 -15.39 -3.43 11.36
N GLN A 364 -16.60 -3.57 10.80
CA GLN A 364 -17.49 -2.46 10.43
C GLN A 364 -18.81 -2.43 11.22
N THR A 365 -19.03 -3.37 12.13
CA THR A 365 -20.26 -3.43 12.92
C THR A 365 -20.29 -2.34 13.99
N ARG A 366 -21.44 -1.68 14.20
CA ARG A 366 -21.55 -0.53 15.12
C ARG A 366 -20.99 -0.78 16.53
N GLY A 367 -21.20 -1.99 17.06
CA GLY A 367 -20.84 -2.39 18.42
C GLY A 367 -19.37 -2.69 18.60
N TYR A 368 -18.67 -3.08 17.53
CA TYR A 368 -17.33 -3.65 17.62
C TYR A 368 -16.29 -2.91 16.77
N ALA A 369 -16.71 -2.15 15.76
CA ALA A 369 -15.82 -1.42 14.86
C ALA A 369 -14.82 -0.53 15.61
N THR A 370 -13.56 -0.62 15.21
CA THR A 370 -12.40 0.11 15.72
C THR A 370 -11.78 1.05 14.69
N GLY A 371 -12.47 1.28 13.57
CA GLY A 371 -12.05 2.25 12.55
C GLY A 371 -10.98 1.70 11.62
N GLY A 372 -10.98 0.39 11.41
CA GLY A 372 -10.00 -0.30 10.57
C GLY A 372 -8.79 -0.79 11.37
N THR A 373 -8.35 -2.00 11.04
CA THR A 373 -7.16 -2.66 11.59
C THR A 373 -6.11 -2.86 10.51
N ILE A 374 -4.84 -2.66 10.88
CA ILE A 374 -3.72 -3.06 10.03
C ILE A 374 -3.36 -4.49 10.39
N HIS A 375 -3.63 -5.41 9.47
CA HIS A 375 -3.26 -6.81 9.60
C HIS A 375 -1.91 -7.04 8.91
N MET A 376 -0.98 -7.66 9.61
CA MET A 376 0.35 -7.99 9.12
C MET A 376 0.56 -9.50 9.21
N ILE A 377 0.66 -10.18 8.07
CA ILE A 377 0.92 -11.61 8.04
C ILE A 377 2.42 -11.79 7.86
N ILE A 378 3.06 -12.50 8.78
CA ILE A 378 4.45 -12.95 8.60
C ILE A 378 4.39 -14.28 7.82
N ASN A 379 4.36 -14.18 6.50
CA ASN A 379 4.19 -15.31 5.60
C ASN A 379 5.54 -15.94 5.23
N ASN A 380 6.05 -16.78 6.12
CA ASN A 380 7.24 -17.63 5.87
C ASN A 380 6.97 -18.83 4.97
N GLN A 381 5.77 -18.98 4.43
CA GLN A 381 5.41 -20.06 3.50
C GLN A 381 5.48 -21.46 4.16
N ILE A 382 5.34 -21.53 5.49
CA ILE A 382 5.41 -22.78 6.26
C ILE A 382 4.75 -22.67 7.65
N GLY A 383 3.77 -23.54 7.89
CA GLY A 383 3.14 -23.74 9.20
C GLY A 383 3.69 -24.99 9.90
N PHE A 384 4.56 -24.83 10.89
CA PHE A 384 5.28 -25.94 11.53
C PHE A 384 6.04 -26.80 10.50
N THR A 385 5.48 -27.95 10.09
CA THR A 385 5.99 -28.89 9.07
C THR A 385 5.11 -28.94 7.81
N THR A 386 4.08 -28.10 7.72
CA THR A 386 3.16 -28.03 6.57
C THR A 386 3.56 -26.85 5.70
N SER A 387 4.17 -27.14 4.55
CA SER A 387 4.60 -26.12 3.56
C SER A 387 3.85 -26.20 2.24
N ASP A 388 3.26 -27.36 1.91
CA ASP A 388 2.44 -27.48 0.70
C ASP A 388 1.18 -26.60 0.86
N PRO A 389 0.97 -25.60 0.00
CA PRO A 389 -0.22 -24.77 0.07
C PRO A 389 -1.52 -25.58 0.01
N LEU A 390 -1.55 -26.72 -0.68
CA LEU A 390 -2.73 -27.58 -0.80
C LEU A 390 -3.15 -28.24 0.51
N ASP A 391 -2.20 -28.43 1.44
CA ASP A 391 -2.48 -28.96 2.78
C ASP A 391 -2.88 -27.84 3.76
N ALA A 392 -2.38 -26.62 3.54
CA ALA A 392 -2.59 -25.48 4.45
C ALA A 392 -3.88 -24.68 4.14
N ARG A 393 -4.30 -24.62 2.87
CA ARG A 393 -5.42 -23.78 2.42
C ARG A 393 -5.99 -24.22 1.06
N SER A 394 -7.21 -23.76 0.75
CA SER A 394 -7.87 -24.01 -0.55
C SER A 394 -7.86 -22.81 -1.50
N THR A 395 -7.05 -21.79 -1.19
CA THR A 395 -6.98 -20.51 -1.92
C THR A 395 -5.54 -20.21 -2.33
N LEU A 396 -5.34 -19.22 -3.21
CA LEU A 396 -4.01 -18.87 -3.70
C LEU A 396 -3.15 -18.28 -2.57
N TYR A 397 -3.70 -17.27 -1.89
CA TYR A 397 -3.02 -16.56 -0.81
C TYR A 397 -3.63 -16.93 0.54
N CYS A 398 -2.79 -16.98 1.57
CA CYS A 398 -3.26 -17.15 2.95
C CYS A 398 -4.19 -16.01 3.40
N THR A 399 -4.10 -14.85 2.74
CA THR A 399 -4.86 -13.63 3.05
C THR A 399 -6.23 -13.53 2.37
N ASP A 400 -6.62 -14.51 1.55
CA ASP A 400 -7.85 -14.45 0.75
C ASP A 400 -9.13 -14.28 1.59
N VAL A 401 -9.13 -14.72 2.86
CA VAL A 401 -10.24 -14.51 3.81
C VAL A 401 -10.59 -13.03 3.98
N ALA A 402 -9.62 -12.12 3.87
CA ALA A 402 -9.84 -10.68 4.03
C ALA A 402 -10.67 -10.04 2.90
N LYS A 403 -10.78 -10.73 1.75
CA LYS A 403 -11.65 -10.29 0.65
C LYS A 403 -13.12 -10.28 1.04
N MET A 404 -13.53 -11.03 2.08
CA MET A 404 -14.91 -11.06 2.58
C MET A 404 -15.41 -9.67 3.00
N VAL A 405 -14.53 -8.82 3.56
CA VAL A 405 -14.84 -7.44 3.98
C VAL A 405 -14.35 -6.41 2.98
N GLN A 406 -13.90 -6.86 1.81
CA GLN A 406 -13.33 -6.02 0.75
C GLN A 406 -12.14 -5.19 1.27
N ALA A 407 -11.31 -5.76 2.14
CA ALA A 407 -10.04 -5.15 2.52
C ALA A 407 -9.05 -5.24 1.35
N PRO A 408 -8.30 -4.18 1.02
CA PRO A 408 -7.15 -4.30 0.14
C PRO A 408 -6.08 -5.18 0.78
N ILE A 409 -5.37 -5.95 -0.06
CA ILE A 409 -4.26 -6.82 0.34
C ILE A 409 -3.01 -6.36 -0.42
N LEU A 410 -1.95 -6.07 0.30
CA LEU A 410 -0.66 -5.67 -0.21
C LEU A 410 0.35 -6.77 0.09
N HIS A 411 0.68 -7.58 -0.91
CA HIS A 411 1.75 -8.55 -0.81
C HIS A 411 3.08 -7.87 -1.08
N VAL A 412 4.08 -8.13 -0.24
CA VAL A 412 5.41 -7.55 -0.39
C VAL A 412 6.49 -8.59 -0.16
N ASN A 413 7.54 -8.52 -0.97
CA ASN A 413 8.73 -9.33 -0.81
C ASN A 413 9.52 -8.87 0.42
N GLY A 414 9.75 -9.77 1.37
CA GLY A 414 10.46 -9.50 2.61
C GLY A 414 11.94 -9.12 2.42
N ASP A 415 12.54 -9.42 1.26
CA ASP A 415 13.92 -9.01 0.93
C ASP A 415 14.03 -7.58 0.39
N ASP A 416 12.90 -6.89 0.13
CA ASP A 416 12.87 -5.49 -0.30
C ASP A 416 12.35 -4.60 0.84
N PRO A 417 13.21 -4.23 1.81
CA PRO A 417 12.78 -3.50 2.99
C PRO A 417 12.28 -2.08 2.68
N GLU A 418 12.68 -1.49 1.54
CA GLU A 418 12.15 -0.21 1.10
C GLU A 418 10.71 -0.34 0.62
N ALA A 419 10.40 -1.38 -0.18
CA ALA A 419 9.02 -1.69 -0.55
C ALA A 419 8.16 -1.98 0.69
N VAL A 420 8.69 -2.72 1.66
CA VAL A 420 8.02 -3.03 2.94
C VAL A 420 7.65 -1.76 3.71
N VAL A 421 8.56 -0.80 3.82
CA VAL A 421 8.30 0.49 4.51
C VAL A 421 7.32 1.35 3.72
N MET A 422 7.40 1.35 2.39
CA MET A 422 6.45 2.06 1.53
C MET A 422 5.01 1.55 1.73
N ILE A 423 4.82 0.23 1.75
CA ILE A 423 3.47 -0.35 1.94
C ILE A 423 2.96 -0.16 3.36
N ALA A 424 3.83 -0.10 4.38
CA ALA A 424 3.45 0.20 5.75
C ALA A 424 2.79 1.57 5.84
N ARG A 425 3.42 2.58 5.23
CA ARG A 425 2.86 3.95 5.16
C ARG A 425 1.58 3.99 4.33
N LEU A 426 1.53 3.30 3.18
CA LEU A 426 0.32 3.18 2.37
C LEU A 426 -0.86 2.55 3.14
N ALA A 427 -0.58 1.53 3.95
CA ALA A 427 -1.58 0.84 4.74
C ALA A 427 -2.16 1.73 5.85
N LEU A 428 -1.28 2.44 6.57
CA LEU A 428 -1.71 3.43 7.55
C LEU A 428 -2.56 4.53 6.91
N ASP A 429 -2.09 5.10 5.81
CA ASP A 429 -2.83 6.13 5.05
C ASP A 429 -4.22 5.64 4.65
N TYR A 430 -4.35 4.40 4.15
CA TYR A 430 -5.62 3.82 3.73
C TYR A 430 -6.56 3.64 4.92
N ARG A 431 -6.05 3.11 6.04
CA ARG A 431 -6.81 2.92 7.26
C ARG A 431 -7.32 4.26 7.79
N MET A 432 -6.49 5.29 7.80
CA MET A 432 -6.86 6.63 8.26
C MET A 432 -7.84 7.34 7.32
N GLU A 433 -7.74 7.12 6.00
CA GLU A 433 -8.64 7.72 5.03
C GLU A 433 -10.04 7.09 5.05
N PHE A 434 -10.11 5.75 5.16
CA PHE A 434 -11.36 5.01 4.93
C PHE A 434 -11.93 4.32 6.17
N ASN A 435 -11.22 4.34 7.30
CA ASN A 435 -11.58 3.64 8.53
C ASN A 435 -11.92 2.15 8.29
N LYS A 436 -11.14 1.49 7.43
CA LYS A 436 -11.30 0.10 7.03
C LYS A 436 -10.03 -0.71 7.25
N ASP A 437 -10.23 -2.01 7.42
CA ASP A 437 -9.14 -2.97 7.53
C ASP A 437 -8.32 -2.99 6.24
N ILE A 438 -7.02 -3.22 6.39
CA ILE A 438 -6.06 -3.42 5.31
C ILE A 438 -5.09 -4.51 5.73
N VAL A 439 -4.69 -5.32 4.75
CA VAL A 439 -3.82 -6.47 4.97
C VAL A 439 -2.49 -6.27 4.27
N ILE A 440 -1.41 -6.50 5.02
CA ILE A 440 -0.05 -6.61 4.54
C ILE A 440 0.37 -8.08 4.61
N ASP A 441 0.65 -8.69 3.46
CA ASP A 441 1.23 -10.02 3.36
C ASP A 441 2.75 -9.90 3.16
N LEU A 442 3.51 -10.00 4.26
CA LEU A 442 4.97 -9.96 4.24
C LEU A 442 5.49 -11.35 3.88
N VAL A 443 5.72 -11.59 2.59
CA VAL A 443 6.20 -12.87 2.06
C VAL A 443 7.69 -12.99 2.35
N CYS A 444 8.04 -13.95 3.19
CA CYS A 444 9.37 -14.12 3.77
C CYS A 444 9.72 -15.61 3.88
N TYR A 445 10.67 -15.96 4.74
CA TYR A 445 11.01 -17.36 5.03
C TYR A 445 11.35 -17.55 6.51
N ARG A 446 11.54 -18.80 6.94
CA ARG A 446 11.95 -19.13 8.32
C ARG A 446 13.35 -19.75 8.29
N ARG A 447 14.35 -19.02 8.80
CA ARG A 447 15.77 -19.42 8.76
C ARG A 447 16.04 -20.75 9.48
N HIS A 448 15.41 -20.93 10.64
CA HIS A 448 15.56 -22.11 11.51
C HIS A 448 14.32 -23.01 11.46
N GLY A 449 14.31 -24.12 12.22
CA GLY A 449 13.12 -24.95 12.44
C GLY A 449 11.96 -24.18 13.08
N HIS A 450 10.83 -24.84 13.37
CA HIS A 450 9.70 -24.17 14.03
C HIS A 450 10.10 -23.64 15.42
N SER A 451 10.96 -24.38 16.09
CA SER A 451 11.69 -23.93 17.26
C SER A 451 13.18 -24.18 17.07
N GLU A 452 13.99 -23.62 17.95
CA GLU A 452 15.45 -23.70 17.87
C GLU A 452 16.02 -25.12 18.02
N ALA A 453 15.21 -26.07 18.50
CA ALA A 453 15.58 -27.48 18.66
C ALA A 453 14.95 -28.39 17.58
N ASP A 454 14.20 -27.82 16.64
CA ASP A 454 13.48 -28.56 15.60
C ASP A 454 14.34 -28.69 14.32
N GLU A 455 14.27 -29.85 13.66
CA GLU A 455 15.04 -30.15 12.43
C GLU A 455 14.12 -30.13 11.20
N PRO A 456 14.10 -29.02 10.44
CA PRO A 456 13.16 -28.87 9.33
C PRO A 456 13.53 -29.66 8.08
N LEU A 457 14.77 -30.13 7.92
CA LEU A 457 15.18 -30.92 6.75
C LEU A 457 14.41 -32.24 6.64
N ALA A 458 13.87 -32.74 7.75
CA ALA A 458 13.09 -33.99 7.77
C ALA A 458 11.83 -33.92 6.88
N THR A 459 11.24 -32.72 6.73
CA THR A 459 9.99 -32.54 6.00
C THR A 459 10.10 -31.50 4.88
N GLN A 460 11.02 -30.52 4.97
CA GLN A 460 11.23 -29.47 3.97
C GLN A 460 12.68 -29.37 3.45
N PRO A 461 13.28 -30.46 2.92
CA PRO A 461 14.69 -30.46 2.51
C PRO A 461 15.01 -29.44 1.41
N ILE A 462 14.17 -29.34 0.36
CA ILE A 462 14.40 -28.45 -0.78
C ILE A 462 14.34 -26.98 -0.37
N MET A 463 13.33 -26.61 0.43
CA MET A 463 13.17 -25.24 0.94
C MET A 463 14.38 -24.82 1.76
N TYR A 464 14.83 -25.67 2.69
CA TYR A 464 15.94 -25.32 3.58
C TYR A 464 17.32 -25.36 2.91
N GLN A 465 17.49 -26.13 1.82
CA GLN A 465 18.67 -26.01 0.96
C GLN A 465 18.75 -24.63 0.30
N LYS A 466 17.62 -24.11 -0.23
CA LYS A 466 17.55 -22.76 -0.78
C LYS A 466 17.82 -21.70 0.29
N ILE A 467 17.20 -21.84 1.46
CA ILE A 467 17.43 -20.93 2.60
C ILE A 467 18.91 -20.84 2.95
N ARG A 468 19.62 -21.98 3.06
CA ARG A 468 21.06 -21.99 3.39
C ARG A 468 21.93 -21.21 2.41
N GLN A 469 21.54 -21.15 1.13
CA GLN A 469 22.25 -20.41 0.09
C GLN A 469 21.77 -18.95 -0.03
N HIS A 470 20.64 -18.63 0.61
CA HIS A 470 20.01 -17.33 0.50
C HIS A 470 20.65 -16.30 1.43
N PRO A 471 21.15 -15.16 0.91
CA PRO A 471 21.75 -14.11 1.72
C PRO A 471 20.76 -13.54 2.72
N SER A 472 21.25 -13.02 3.85
CA SER A 472 20.39 -12.30 4.80
C SER A 472 19.92 -10.97 4.21
N VAL A 473 18.75 -10.49 4.67
CA VAL A 473 18.19 -9.19 4.25
C VAL A 473 19.19 -8.06 4.55
N VAL A 474 19.83 -8.10 5.72
CA VAL A 474 20.89 -7.14 6.10
C VAL A 474 22.04 -7.14 5.10
N SER A 475 22.52 -8.32 4.67
CA SER A 475 23.62 -8.42 3.70
C SER A 475 23.22 -7.85 2.34
N SER A 476 22.04 -8.24 1.83
CA SER A 476 21.53 -7.76 0.54
C SER A 476 21.29 -6.25 0.55
N TYR A 477 20.70 -5.72 1.62
CA TYR A 477 20.41 -4.29 1.73
C TYR A 477 21.67 -3.45 1.95
N SER A 478 22.64 -3.94 2.74
CA SER A 478 23.94 -3.27 2.92
C SER A 478 24.67 -3.14 1.59
N LYS A 479 24.72 -4.21 0.79
CA LYS A 479 25.32 -4.19 -0.57
C LYS A 479 24.64 -3.16 -1.47
N LYS A 480 23.30 -3.06 -1.43
CA LYS A 480 22.56 -2.04 -2.17
C LYS A 480 23.00 -0.63 -1.75
N LEU A 481 23.04 -0.35 -0.44
CA LEU A 481 23.42 0.98 0.06
C LEU A 481 24.89 1.33 -0.20
N GLN A 482 25.78 0.34 -0.24
CA GLN A 482 27.19 0.51 -0.65
C GLN A 482 27.30 0.89 -2.13
N GLN A 483 26.53 0.22 -3.00
CA GLN A 483 26.46 0.56 -4.43
C GLN A 483 25.91 1.97 -4.67
N GLU A 484 25.01 2.43 -3.81
CA GLU A 484 24.50 3.82 -3.81
C GLU A 484 25.46 4.83 -3.15
N GLY A 485 26.58 4.39 -2.57
CA GLY A 485 27.57 5.25 -1.91
C GLY A 485 27.10 5.82 -0.56
N LEU A 486 26.08 5.22 0.06
CA LEU A 486 25.49 5.72 1.31
C LEU A 486 26.16 5.18 2.58
N ILE A 487 26.81 4.02 2.50
CA ILE A 487 27.52 3.40 3.63
C ILE A 487 28.87 2.82 3.18
N GLN A 488 29.78 2.64 4.14
CA GLN A 488 31.05 1.93 3.93
C GLN A 488 30.88 0.40 4.08
N GLU A 489 31.89 -0.38 3.69
CA GLU A 489 31.83 -1.85 3.69
C GLU A 489 31.50 -2.44 5.08
N ASN A 490 32.07 -1.87 6.14
CA ASN A 490 31.96 -2.36 7.52
C ASN A 490 30.88 -1.67 8.36
N GLU A 491 30.04 -0.82 7.77
CA GLU A 491 29.06 -0.02 8.52
C GLU A 491 28.04 -0.90 9.25
N ALA A 492 27.52 -1.94 8.59
CA ALA A 492 26.57 -2.87 9.19
C ALA A 492 27.16 -3.64 10.38
N GLU A 493 28.45 -4.03 10.31
CA GLU A 493 29.15 -4.66 11.42
C GLU A 493 29.35 -3.70 12.59
N SER A 494 29.66 -2.43 12.30
CA SER A 494 29.78 -1.39 13.32
C SER A 494 28.45 -1.14 14.02
N LEU A 495 27.34 -1.11 13.28
CA LEU A 495 25.98 -1.02 13.83
C LEU A 495 25.67 -2.23 14.72
N ALA A 496 26.03 -3.44 14.29
CA ALA A 496 25.81 -4.65 15.07
C ALA A 496 26.59 -4.64 16.40
N ARG A 497 27.86 -4.21 16.38
CA ARG A 497 28.67 -4.06 17.61
C ARG A 497 28.07 -3.03 18.55
N SER A 498 27.73 -1.85 18.03
CA SER A 498 27.07 -0.79 18.81
C SER A 498 25.73 -1.25 19.40
N TYR A 499 25.01 -2.12 18.69
CA TYR A 499 23.76 -2.68 19.19
C TYR A 499 24.01 -3.70 20.31
N ILE A 500 25.01 -4.57 20.21
CA ILE A 500 25.41 -5.48 21.29
C ILE A 500 25.80 -4.69 22.54
N ASP A 501 26.63 -3.65 22.40
CA ASP A 501 27.01 -2.77 23.51
C ASP A 501 25.78 -2.15 24.19
N SER A 502 24.76 -1.79 23.40
CA SER A 502 23.49 -1.26 23.94
C SER A 502 22.68 -2.31 24.71
N LEU A 503 22.68 -3.57 24.25
CA LEU A 503 22.02 -4.68 24.95
C LEU A 503 22.70 -4.98 26.29
N GLU A 504 24.04 -5.01 26.31
CA GLU A 504 24.82 -5.28 27.51
C GLU A 504 24.78 -4.11 28.51
N GLY A 505 24.66 -2.88 28.01
CA GLY A 505 24.44 -1.68 28.80
C GLY A 505 22.99 -1.40 29.21
N ASP A 506 22.05 -2.32 28.95
CA ASP A 506 20.62 -2.21 29.23
C ASP A 506 19.96 -0.92 28.66
N GLN A 507 20.37 -0.53 27.45
CA GLN A 507 19.82 0.62 26.75
C GLN A 507 18.71 0.21 25.77
N ILE A 508 17.60 0.94 25.77
CA ILE A 508 16.50 0.72 24.82
C ILE A 508 16.93 1.17 23.42
N ALA A 509 16.93 0.23 22.46
CA ALA A 509 17.36 0.43 21.07
C ALA A 509 16.53 1.44 20.24
N LEU A 510 15.42 1.94 20.77
CA LEU A 510 14.51 2.89 20.11
C LEU A 510 14.95 4.35 20.20
N ARG A 511 16.01 4.67 20.95
CA ARG A 511 16.59 6.02 20.94
C ARG A 511 17.43 6.18 19.68
N GLY A 512 16.79 6.61 18.60
CA GLY A 512 17.50 6.99 17.36
C GLY A 512 18.63 7.96 17.67
N ARG A 513 19.80 7.73 17.07
CA ARG A 513 20.86 8.74 17.05
C ARG A 513 20.27 10.02 16.47
N SER A 514 20.30 11.10 17.23
CA SER A 514 20.13 12.44 16.66
C SER A 514 21.24 12.60 15.63
N TYR A 515 20.93 12.48 14.34
CA TYR A 515 21.87 12.82 13.29
C TYR A 515 22.05 14.35 13.34
N THR A 516 22.98 14.82 14.18
CA THR A 516 23.43 16.20 14.16
C THR A 516 24.18 16.39 12.85
N THR A 517 23.59 17.14 11.93
CA THR A 517 24.31 17.70 10.79
C THR A 517 25.53 18.45 11.34
N SER A 518 26.71 18.03 10.93
CA SER A 518 27.98 18.63 11.32
C SER A 518 28.12 20.03 10.72
N GLY A 519 27.58 21.01 11.42
CA GLY A 519 27.95 22.42 11.28
C GLY A 519 28.98 22.76 12.34
N THR A 520 30.22 22.99 11.94
CA THR A 520 31.28 23.55 12.76
C THR A 520 30.83 24.88 13.39
N SER A 521 30.74 24.94 14.72
CA SER A 521 31.20 26.09 15.50
C SER A 521 31.15 25.80 17.00
N SER A 522 32.24 26.19 17.65
CA SER A 522 32.54 26.15 19.08
C SER A 522 31.58 26.98 19.94
N GLY A 523 31.31 26.51 21.17
CA GLY A 523 31.19 27.40 22.33
C GLY A 523 30.02 27.18 23.30
N SER A 524 30.38 26.70 24.50
CA SER A 524 29.80 26.97 25.82
C SER A 524 28.40 26.46 26.21
N VAL A 525 28.35 25.96 27.44
CA VAL A 525 27.23 25.36 28.19
C VAL A 525 26.56 26.41 29.09
N LEU A 526 25.26 26.19 29.38
CA LEU A 526 24.38 26.70 30.48
C LEU A 526 23.28 27.70 30.03
N PRO A 527 22.17 27.84 30.81
CA PRO A 527 21.14 26.85 31.12
C PRO A 527 19.71 27.38 30.83
N HIS A 528 18.70 26.52 31.03
CA HIS A 528 17.24 26.76 30.94
C HIS A 528 16.75 28.21 30.82
N THR A 529 16.07 28.51 29.71
CA THR A 529 15.07 29.58 29.64
C THR A 529 13.93 29.22 28.70
N THR A 530 12.72 29.47 29.17
CA THR A 530 11.44 29.46 28.48
C THR A 530 11.47 30.28 27.19
N VAL A 531 10.92 29.76 26.09
CA VAL A 531 10.76 30.50 24.82
C VAL A 531 9.27 30.60 24.44
N PRO A 532 8.80 31.75 23.93
CA PRO A 532 7.39 32.06 23.78
C PRO A 532 6.78 31.53 22.47
N VAL A 533 5.46 31.41 22.50
CA VAL A 533 4.58 31.12 21.37
C VAL A 533 4.69 32.21 20.30
N GLY A 534 4.97 31.83 19.04
CA GLY A 534 4.76 32.73 17.92
C GLY A 534 5.49 32.37 16.62
N MET A 535 5.02 31.38 15.87
CA MET A 535 5.20 31.38 14.41
C MET A 535 4.05 30.63 13.73
N ARG A 536 3.25 31.38 12.95
CA ARG A 536 2.15 30.87 12.13
C ARG A 536 2.71 30.02 10.99
N LEU A 537 2.41 28.73 10.99
CA LEU A 537 2.53 27.87 9.82
C LEU A 537 1.26 27.97 8.96
N VAL A 538 1.46 28.39 7.70
CA VAL A 538 0.42 28.45 6.67
C VAL A 538 0.03 27.02 6.27
N LYS A 539 -1.19 26.61 6.62
CA LYS A 539 -1.79 25.33 6.18
C LYS A 539 -2.24 25.43 4.71
N PRO A 540 -1.90 24.48 3.82
CA PRO A 540 -2.56 24.38 2.52
C PRO A 540 -3.93 23.72 2.71
N ARG A 541 -4.97 24.52 3.01
CA ARG A 541 -6.33 24.03 3.35
C ARG A 541 -7.41 24.32 2.28
N SER A 542 -7.06 24.66 1.04
CA SER A 542 -8.06 25.24 0.11
C SER A 542 -8.51 24.41 -1.11
N ARG A 543 -8.14 23.13 -1.27
CA ARG A 543 -8.68 22.29 -2.38
C ARG A 543 -9.67 21.18 -2.00
N TRP A 544 -9.78 20.85 -0.72
CA TRP A 544 -10.53 19.67 -0.26
C TRP A 544 -12.04 19.91 0.01
N ASN A 545 -12.50 21.16 0.08
CA ASN A 545 -13.92 21.48 0.28
C ASN A 545 -14.75 21.46 -1.01
N ALA A 546 -14.12 21.46 -2.19
CA ALA A 546 -14.83 21.42 -3.47
C ALA A 546 -15.41 20.02 -3.78
N PHE A 547 -14.70 18.96 -3.40
CA PHE A 547 -15.13 17.58 -3.65
C PHE A 547 -16.29 17.14 -2.74
N ARG A 548 -16.33 17.65 -1.50
CA ARG A 548 -17.38 17.34 -0.52
C ARG A 548 -18.75 17.93 -0.89
N ARG A 549 -18.79 18.98 -1.72
CA ARG A 549 -20.03 19.63 -2.17
C ARG A 549 -20.67 18.95 -3.40
N LEU A 550 -19.90 18.27 -4.23
CA LEU A 550 -20.40 17.56 -5.40
C LEU A 550 -21.00 16.18 -5.05
N ALA A 551 -20.49 15.51 -4.01
CA ALA A 551 -20.99 14.20 -3.58
C ALA A 551 -22.34 14.25 -2.82
N ASN A 552 -22.70 15.39 -2.22
CA ASN A 552 -23.95 15.54 -1.46
C ASN A 552 -25.14 16.08 -2.28
N ALA A 553 -24.94 16.38 -3.57
CA ALA A 553 -25.99 16.93 -4.43
C ALA A 553 -26.85 15.87 -5.14
N SER A 554 -26.51 14.57 -5.05
CA SER A 554 -27.22 13.49 -5.75
C SER A 554 -28.06 12.57 -4.85
N GLN A 555 -28.29 12.93 -3.58
CA GLN A 555 -29.17 12.17 -2.68
C GLN A 555 -30.26 13.09 -2.09
N ALA A 556 -31.22 13.46 -2.92
CA ALA A 556 -32.49 14.00 -2.45
C ALA A 556 -33.63 13.42 -3.31
N SER A 557 -34.29 12.39 -2.81
CA SER A 557 -35.64 11.98 -3.24
C SER A 557 -36.42 11.51 -2.01
N PRO A 558 -37.73 11.80 -1.91
CA PRO A 558 -38.43 11.92 -0.65
C PRO A 558 -38.88 10.57 -0.08
N ARG A 559 -38.98 10.56 1.26
CA ARG A 559 -39.47 9.47 2.10
C ARG A 559 -40.89 9.04 1.70
N ILE A 560 -41.08 7.74 1.51
CA ILE A 560 -42.39 7.07 1.64
C ILE A 560 -42.28 6.09 2.82
N SER A 561 -43.27 6.16 3.70
CA SER A 561 -43.38 5.43 4.95
C SER A 561 -43.87 3.99 4.75
N SER A 562 -43.51 3.16 5.74
CA SER A 562 -44.18 1.93 6.23
C SER A 562 -44.32 0.74 5.28
N CYS A 563 -43.64 -0.37 5.62
CA CYS A 563 -44.30 -1.64 5.97
C CYS A 563 -43.33 -2.60 6.68
N THR A 564 -43.92 -3.39 7.57
CA THR A 564 -43.41 -4.35 8.56
C THR A 564 -42.78 -5.63 8.00
N ALA A 565 -41.82 -6.16 8.78
CA ALA A 565 -41.44 -7.57 9.06
C ALA A 565 -41.48 -8.65 7.95
N VAL A 566 -40.34 -9.33 7.75
CA VAL A 566 -40.04 -10.73 8.18
C VAL A 566 -38.55 -10.82 8.48
#